data_AF-A0A4V3JQH9-F1
#
_entry.id   AF-A0A4V3JQH9-F1
#
_cell.length_a   1.000
_cell.length_b   1.000
_cell.length_c   1.000
_cell.angle_alpha   90.00
_cell.angle_beta   90.00
_cell.angle_gamma   90.00
#
_symmetry.space_group_name_H-M   'P 1'
#
loop_
_entity.id
_entity.type
_entity.pdbx_description
1 polymer ?
#
loop_
_entity_poly.entity_id
_entity_poly.type
_entity_poly.pdbx_seq_one_letter_code
_entity_poly.pdbx_strand_id
1 'polypeptide(L)'
;MQRKEFISRISLTALLLSGFRNELKANSKKDESTNSTSEFEIPTYPMDRVSDILSDISSKIYYVNIELEEFLDTFTQELELRFPLKKQKPITSYQKLYFLCLRMEIISELTILILGIWQNLSLRIGLDGYSKEEFFSDSETIKNAMIRFGSENQTYYFSLFLDKGKENHLSTPFQLDLSLPWLGGDQKESIFANFSPMEFIFSLEPAEFSKSMDHRFQMDLYGFLDHTQRSQFQLEGARARWHQYVVRYSYMSDLQYKFETKRELKDTQSSVSPLPIFLRYYGFESAMNTIQERAYHMQSGVYHFLDRQSQQMVVSSLVIMMKNLNLRTNGNQKWMRSLRLENQDGSILSVSTMDLAFQTYKSIEEGIHFLRQERKKYLTREL
;
A
#
# COMPACT_ATOMS: atom_id res chain seq x y z
N MET A 1 -43.64 2.19 2.38
CA MET A 1 -42.32 1.63 2.68
C MET A 1 -41.76 2.38 3.87
N GLN A 2 -41.68 1.74 5.04
CA GLN A 2 -41.33 2.42 6.29
C GLN A 2 -39.81 2.63 6.37
N ARG A 3 -39.37 3.75 6.96
CA ARG A 3 -37.95 4.13 7.12
C ARG A 3 -37.09 3.01 7.76
N LYS A 4 -37.69 2.13 8.57
CA LYS A 4 -37.08 0.91 9.13
C LYS A 4 -36.73 -0.14 8.08
N GLU A 5 -37.63 -0.46 7.15
CA GLU A 5 -37.35 -1.40 6.04
C GLU A 5 -36.29 -0.85 5.07
N PHE A 6 -36.16 0.48 4.98
CA PHE A 6 -35.15 1.12 4.16
C PHE A 6 -33.77 1.10 4.84
N ILE A 7 -33.71 1.28 6.18
CA ILE A 7 -32.47 1.23 6.97
C ILE A 7 -31.97 -0.20 7.14
N SER A 8 -32.86 -1.18 7.33
CA SER A 8 -32.50 -2.62 7.37
C SER A 8 -32.04 -3.16 6.01
N ARG A 9 -32.35 -2.44 4.91
CA ARG A 9 -31.89 -2.72 3.54
C ARG A 9 -30.78 -1.80 3.06
N ILE A 10 -30.17 -0.99 3.93
CA ILE A 10 -28.85 -0.43 3.59
C ILE A 10 -27.91 -1.63 3.59
N SER A 11 -27.72 -2.23 2.41
CA SER A 11 -26.87 -3.40 2.27
C SER A 11 -25.50 -3.10 2.90
N LEU A 12 -24.86 -4.10 3.46
CA LEU A 12 -23.47 -4.03 3.90
C LEU A 12 -22.57 -3.32 2.87
N THR A 13 -22.87 -3.51 1.58
CA THR A 13 -22.26 -2.83 0.44
C THR A 13 -22.57 -1.33 0.37
N ALA A 14 -23.80 -0.91 0.67
CA ALA A 14 -24.15 0.50 0.80
C ALA A 14 -23.47 1.17 2.02
N LEU A 15 -23.20 0.43 3.11
CA LEU A 15 -22.38 0.90 4.23
C LEU A 15 -20.90 1.01 3.83
N LEU A 16 -20.34 0.02 3.12
CA LEU A 16 -19.02 0.06 2.46
C LEU A 16 -18.86 1.34 1.63
N LEU A 17 -19.85 1.63 0.79
CA LEU A 17 -19.84 2.80 -0.08
C LEU A 17 -20.10 4.12 0.63
N SER A 18 -20.82 4.12 1.74
CA SER A 18 -20.94 5.32 2.59
C SER A 18 -19.62 5.66 3.28
N GLY A 19 -18.82 4.65 3.65
CA GLY A 19 -17.43 4.80 4.09
C GLY A 19 -16.55 5.40 2.99
N PHE A 20 -16.59 4.82 1.78
CA PHE A 20 -15.88 5.36 0.61
C PHE A 20 -16.29 6.82 0.27
N ARG A 21 -17.58 7.16 0.35
CA ARG A 21 -18.09 8.51 0.03
C ARG A 21 -17.70 9.59 1.05
N ASN A 22 -17.51 9.25 2.32
CA ASN A 22 -17.11 10.21 3.33
C ASN A 22 -15.63 10.57 3.24
N GLU A 23 -14.76 9.65 2.82
CA GLU A 23 -13.36 9.96 2.47
C GLU A 23 -13.25 10.72 1.13
N LEU A 24 -14.09 10.38 0.14
CA LEU A 24 -14.11 11.05 -1.17
C LEU A 24 -14.47 12.54 -1.10
N LYS A 25 -15.32 12.96 -0.16
CA LYS A 25 -15.66 14.38 0.02
C LYS A 25 -14.54 15.19 0.69
N ALA A 26 -13.59 14.54 1.37
CA ALA A 26 -12.46 15.23 1.99
C ALA A 26 -11.35 15.56 0.97
N ASN A 27 -11.22 14.77 -0.10
CA ASN A 27 -10.10 14.89 -1.06
C ASN A 27 -10.49 15.40 -2.45
N SER A 28 -11.72 15.92 -2.65
CA SER A 28 -12.18 16.40 -3.96
C SER A 28 -11.66 17.82 -4.30
N LYS A 29 -10.34 17.99 -4.37
CA LYS A 29 -9.67 19.06 -5.14
C LYS A 29 -8.31 18.55 -5.62
N LYS A 30 -8.32 17.75 -6.69
CA LYS A 30 -7.13 17.56 -7.52
C LYS A 30 -7.25 18.53 -8.69
N ASP A 31 -6.43 19.57 -8.67
CA ASP A 31 -6.21 20.41 -9.83
C ASP A 31 -5.58 19.53 -10.92
N GLU A 32 -6.30 19.36 -12.03
CA GLU A 32 -5.75 18.81 -13.25
C GLU A 32 -4.71 19.79 -13.81
N SER A 33 -3.47 19.65 -13.37
CA SER A 33 -2.36 20.32 -14.05
C SER A 33 -2.12 19.61 -15.37
N THR A 34 -2.80 20.08 -16.41
CA THR A 34 -2.35 19.92 -17.79
C THR A 34 -0.97 20.58 -17.90
N ASN A 35 0.09 19.81 -18.18
CA ASN A 35 1.32 20.40 -18.72
C ASN A 35 2.25 19.40 -19.42
N SER A 36 2.48 19.72 -20.70
CA SER A 36 3.68 19.53 -21.52
C SER A 36 4.49 18.23 -21.40
N THR A 37 4.50 17.50 -22.52
CA THR A 37 5.53 16.53 -22.93
C THR A 37 6.95 17.13 -22.80
N SER A 38 7.58 16.92 -21.65
CA SER A 38 9.01 17.07 -21.44
C SER A 38 9.61 15.67 -21.35
N GLU A 39 10.71 15.42 -22.06
CA GLU A 39 11.43 14.14 -22.10
C GLU A 39 11.97 13.68 -20.71
N PHE A 40 11.91 14.58 -19.72
CA PHE A 40 12.35 14.38 -18.34
C PHE A 40 11.23 14.71 -17.33
N GLU A 41 10.06 14.11 -17.48
CA GLU A 41 9.07 14.07 -16.40
C GLU A 41 9.55 13.10 -15.31
N ILE A 42 9.61 13.59 -14.07
CA ILE A 42 10.14 12.84 -12.94
C ILE A 42 8.95 12.30 -12.15
N PRO A 43 8.76 10.98 -12.08
CA PRO A 43 7.61 10.42 -11.39
C PRO A 43 7.73 10.70 -9.89
N THR A 44 6.57 10.94 -9.28
CA THR A 44 6.39 10.87 -7.83
C THR A 44 5.29 9.84 -7.54
N TYR A 45 5.45 9.08 -6.45
CA TYR A 45 4.44 8.12 -6.02
C TYR A 45 3.48 8.82 -5.05
N PRO A 46 2.19 9.03 -5.43
CA PRO A 46 1.27 9.80 -4.60
C PRO A 46 0.88 9.06 -3.32
N MET A 47 0.61 9.80 -2.24
CA MET A 47 0.18 9.21 -0.96
C MET A 47 -1.13 8.44 -1.10
N ASP A 48 -2.11 9.03 -1.76
CA ASP A 48 -3.48 8.52 -1.83
C ASP A 48 -3.69 7.49 -2.96
N ARG A 49 -2.61 6.99 -3.57
CA ARG A 49 -2.67 6.15 -4.78
C ARG A 49 -3.62 4.94 -4.60
N VAL A 50 -3.56 4.29 -3.45
CA VAL A 50 -4.34 3.09 -3.17
C VAL A 50 -5.80 3.43 -2.89
N SER A 51 -6.06 4.50 -2.15
CA SER A 51 -7.41 5.02 -1.92
C SER A 51 -8.07 5.47 -3.23
N ASP A 52 -7.31 6.12 -4.13
CA ASP A 52 -7.76 6.48 -5.48
C ASP A 52 -8.14 5.23 -6.29
N ILE A 53 -7.29 4.19 -6.29
CA ILE A 53 -7.55 2.95 -7.03
C ILE A 53 -8.77 2.22 -6.46
N LEU A 54 -8.87 2.14 -5.13
CA LEU A 54 -10.01 1.53 -4.44
C LEU A 54 -11.30 2.25 -4.80
N SER A 55 -11.29 3.58 -4.76
CA SER A 55 -12.45 4.39 -5.10
C SER A 55 -12.85 4.21 -6.56
N ASP A 56 -11.89 4.22 -7.48
CA ASP A 56 -12.14 4.07 -8.91
C ASP A 56 -12.73 2.69 -9.22
N ILE A 57 -12.15 1.60 -8.69
CA ILE A 57 -12.71 0.25 -8.86
C ILE A 57 -14.11 0.17 -8.22
N SER A 58 -14.26 0.61 -6.97
CA SER A 58 -15.53 0.51 -6.23
C SER A 58 -16.65 1.30 -6.90
N SER A 59 -16.35 2.48 -7.45
CA SER A 59 -17.33 3.29 -8.17
C SER A 59 -17.72 2.69 -9.52
N LYS A 60 -16.79 2.02 -10.21
CA LYS A 60 -17.03 1.33 -11.48
C LYS A 60 -17.94 0.12 -11.32
N ILE A 61 -17.74 -0.68 -10.27
CA ILE A 61 -18.48 -1.94 -10.07
C ILE A 61 -19.81 -1.76 -9.34
N TYR A 62 -20.05 -0.59 -8.74
CA TYR A 62 -21.22 -0.38 -7.91
C TYR A 62 -22.51 -0.26 -8.72
N TYR A 63 -23.54 -0.95 -8.23
CA TYR A 63 -24.93 -0.67 -8.52
C TYR A 63 -25.83 -0.94 -7.30
N VAL A 64 -27.04 -0.37 -7.31
CA VAL A 64 -27.97 -0.48 -6.18
C VAL A 64 -28.35 -1.95 -5.94
N ASN A 65 -28.18 -2.42 -4.70
CA ASN A 65 -28.42 -3.80 -4.23
C ASN A 65 -27.36 -4.86 -4.56
N ILE A 66 -26.16 -4.49 -5.02
CA ILE A 66 -25.07 -5.46 -5.16
C ILE A 66 -24.74 -6.13 -3.80
N GLU A 67 -24.70 -7.46 -3.78
CA GLU A 67 -24.34 -8.26 -2.60
C GLU A 67 -22.83 -8.22 -2.34
N LEU A 68 -22.40 -8.49 -1.10
CA LEU A 68 -20.98 -8.42 -0.73
C LEU A 68 -20.14 -9.40 -1.56
N GLU A 69 -20.60 -10.64 -1.73
CA GLU A 69 -19.86 -11.66 -2.50
C GLU A 69 -19.66 -11.23 -3.95
N GLU A 70 -20.73 -10.78 -4.61
CA GLU A 70 -20.66 -10.29 -5.99
C GLU A 70 -19.74 -9.06 -6.12
N PHE A 71 -19.79 -8.14 -5.14
CA PHE A 71 -18.89 -7.00 -5.09
C PHE A 71 -17.42 -7.45 -5.01
N LEU A 72 -17.08 -8.37 -4.11
CA LEU A 72 -15.71 -8.86 -3.92
C LEU A 72 -15.19 -9.68 -5.11
N ASP A 73 -16.05 -10.48 -5.74
CA ASP A 73 -15.74 -11.22 -6.95
C ASP A 73 -15.41 -10.26 -8.12
N THR A 74 -16.28 -9.27 -8.35
CA THR A 74 -16.10 -8.28 -9.42
C THR A 74 -14.90 -7.38 -9.14
N PHE A 75 -14.69 -6.99 -7.88
CA PHE A 75 -13.50 -6.25 -7.46
C PHE A 75 -12.22 -7.03 -7.76
N THR A 76 -12.20 -8.33 -7.48
CA THR A 76 -11.06 -9.21 -7.75
C THR A 76 -10.75 -9.27 -9.25
N GLN A 77 -11.77 -9.36 -10.09
CA GLN A 77 -11.61 -9.35 -11.55
C GLN A 77 -11.02 -8.04 -12.05
N GLU A 78 -11.53 -6.90 -11.59
CA GLU A 78 -10.99 -5.57 -11.93
C GLU A 78 -9.54 -5.39 -11.46
N LEU A 79 -9.20 -5.91 -10.28
CA LEU A 79 -7.85 -5.88 -9.75
C LEU A 79 -6.88 -6.72 -10.61
N GLU A 80 -7.31 -7.91 -11.07
CA GLU A 80 -6.52 -8.77 -11.94
C GLU A 80 -6.31 -8.16 -13.33
N LEU A 81 -7.33 -7.46 -13.87
CA LEU A 81 -7.22 -6.75 -15.14
C LEU A 81 -6.20 -5.60 -15.08
N ARG A 82 -6.22 -4.81 -14.00
CA ARG A 82 -5.33 -3.65 -13.82
C ARG A 82 -3.90 -4.06 -13.47
N PHE A 83 -3.73 -5.11 -12.67
CA PHE A 83 -2.45 -5.56 -12.16
C PHE A 83 -2.28 -7.07 -12.41
N PRO A 84 -2.02 -7.47 -13.66
CA PRO A 84 -2.03 -8.87 -14.06
C PRO A 84 -0.86 -9.63 -13.43
N LEU A 85 -1.20 -10.61 -12.58
CA LEU A 85 -0.26 -11.58 -12.00
C LEU A 85 -0.76 -12.99 -12.28
N LYS A 86 0.03 -13.77 -13.01
CA LYS A 86 -0.32 -15.16 -13.31
C LYS A 86 -0.09 -16.00 -12.05
N LYS A 87 -1.17 -16.60 -11.50
CA LYS A 87 -1.19 -17.35 -10.22
C LYS A 87 -0.09 -18.41 -10.03
N GLN A 88 0.48 -18.94 -11.12
CA GLN A 88 1.50 -20.00 -11.07
C GLN A 88 2.87 -19.61 -11.63
N LYS A 89 3.11 -18.33 -11.93
CA LYS A 89 4.39 -17.91 -12.49
C LYS A 89 5.22 -17.15 -11.47
N PRO A 90 6.53 -17.40 -11.41
CA PRO A 90 7.40 -16.63 -10.54
C PRO A 90 7.42 -15.15 -10.95
N ILE A 91 7.69 -14.28 -9.97
CA ILE A 91 8.02 -12.89 -10.24
C ILE A 91 9.41 -12.84 -10.88
N THR A 92 9.49 -12.32 -12.10
CA THR A 92 10.72 -12.25 -12.90
C THR A 92 11.14 -10.82 -13.25
N SER A 93 10.41 -9.81 -12.80
CA SER A 93 10.70 -8.41 -13.08
C SER A 93 10.21 -7.49 -11.97
N TYR A 94 10.82 -6.30 -11.86
CA TYR A 94 10.38 -5.27 -10.91
C TYR A 94 8.96 -4.79 -11.16
N GLN A 95 8.49 -4.76 -12.41
CA GLN A 95 7.09 -4.42 -12.72
C GLN A 95 6.12 -5.44 -12.10
N LYS A 96 6.40 -6.74 -12.23
CA LYS A 96 5.57 -7.78 -11.61
C LYS A 96 5.67 -7.73 -10.09
N LEU A 97 6.84 -7.42 -9.54
CA LEU A 97 7.01 -7.26 -8.10
C LEU A 97 6.22 -6.06 -7.56
N TYR A 98 6.24 -4.95 -8.28
CA TYR A 98 5.43 -3.77 -7.99
C TYR A 98 3.93 -4.10 -8.04
N PHE A 99 3.46 -4.79 -9.08
CA PHE A 99 2.06 -5.24 -9.17
C PHE A 99 1.66 -6.16 -8.03
N LEU A 100 2.55 -7.09 -7.62
CA LEU A 100 2.33 -7.91 -6.44
C LEU A 100 2.10 -7.03 -5.22
N CYS A 101 3.10 -6.21 -4.84
CA CYS A 101 3.00 -5.38 -3.65
C CYS A 101 1.77 -4.46 -3.67
N LEU A 102 1.40 -3.90 -4.83
CA LEU A 102 0.28 -2.97 -4.95
C LEU A 102 -1.06 -3.68 -4.74
N ARG A 103 -1.23 -4.87 -5.33
CA ARG A 103 -2.42 -5.69 -5.06
C ARG A 103 -2.54 -6.01 -3.59
N MET A 104 -1.44 -6.37 -2.94
CA MET A 104 -1.43 -6.70 -1.52
C MET A 104 -1.83 -5.53 -0.63
N GLU A 105 -1.33 -4.34 -0.95
CA GLU A 105 -1.69 -3.11 -0.26
C GLU A 105 -3.18 -2.79 -0.42
N ILE A 106 -3.71 -2.85 -1.65
CA ILE A 106 -5.13 -2.63 -1.95
C ILE A 106 -6.02 -3.62 -1.20
N ILE A 107 -5.66 -4.91 -1.20
CA ILE A 107 -6.43 -5.95 -0.53
C ILE A 107 -6.42 -5.74 0.99
N SER A 108 -5.26 -5.38 1.56
CA SER A 108 -5.15 -5.09 2.98
C SER A 108 -6.03 -3.90 3.37
N GLU A 109 -6.05 -2.84 2.57
CA GLU A 109 -6.89 -1.67 2.81
C GLU A 109 -8.39 -1.99 2.70
N LEU A 110 -8.80 -2.73 1.66
CA LEU A 110 -10.20 -3.17 1.53
C LEU A 110 -10.63 -4.04 2.73
N THR A 111 -9.73 -4.90 3.21
CA THR A 111 -9.98 -5.76 4.38
C THR A 111 -10.16 -4.93 5.65
N ILE A 112 -9.32 -3.92 5.87
CA ILE A 112 -9.44 -2.97 7.00
C ILE A 112 -10.80 -2.28 6.96
N LEU A 113 -11.24 -1.80 5.79
CA LEU A 113 -12.53 -1.15 5.62
C LEU A 113 -13.70 -2.09 5.97
N ILE A 114 -13.66 -3.34 5.48
CA ILE A 114 -14.70 -4.35 5.78
C ILE A 114 -14.74 -4.65 7.29
N LEU A 115 -13.58 -4.78 7.95
CA LEU A 115 -13.52 -4.96 9.41
C LEU A 115 -14.12 -3.78 10.17
N GLY A 116 -13.81 -2.55 9.77
CA GLY A 116 -14.38 -1.35 10.38
C GLY A 116 -15.90 -1.29 10.24
N ILE A 117 -16.45 -1.77 9.13
CA ILE A 117 -17.90 -1.85 8.93
C ILE A 117 -18.53 -2.95 9.78
N TRP A 118 -17.86 -4.09 9.89
CA TRP A 118 -18.30 -5.18 10.73
C TRP A 118 -18.34 -4.77 12.22
N GLN A 119 -17.33 -4.02 12.70
CA GLN A 119 -17.35 -3.37 14.01
C GLN A 119 -18.52 -2.39 14.16
N ASN A 120 -18.76 -1.55 13.15
CA ASN A 120 -19.88 -0.60 13.20
C ASN A 120 -21.25 -1.31 13.23
N LEU A 121 -21.40 -2.46 12.58
CA LEU A 121 -22.61 -3.29 12.68
C LEU A 121 -22.81 -3.83 14.09
N SER A 122 -21.75 -4.27 14.76
CA SER A 122 -21.86 -4.80 16.13
C SER A 122 -22.32 -3.72 17.12
N LEU A 123 -21.96 -2.46 16.89
CA LEU A 123 -22.43 -1.32 17.70
C LEU A 123 -23.91 -0.95 17.47
N ARG A 124 -24.54 -1.46 16.40
CA ARG A 124 -25.95 -1.19 16.09
C ARG A 124 -26.93 -2.16 16.77
N ILE A 125 -26.44 -3.19 17.46
CA ILE A 125 -27.30 -4.20 18.08
C ILE A 125 -28.21 -3.56 19.13
N GLY A 126 -29.51 -3.76 19.00
CA GLY A 126 -30.53 -3.14 19.86
C GLY A 126 -30.91 -1.71 19.46
N LEU A 127 -30.23 -1.11 18.47
CA LEU A 127 -30.60 0.16 17.86
C LEU A 127 -31.43 -0.09 16.60
N ASP A 128 -32.43 0.75 16.36
CA ASP A 128 -33.28 0.73 15.16
C ASP A 128 -33.99 -0.59 14.82
N GLY A 129 -34.00 -1.55 15.74
CA GLY A 129 -34.58 -2.89 15.54
C GLY A 129 -33.59 -3.94 15.03
N TYR A 130 -32.30 -3.62 14.92
CA TYR A 130 -31.26 -4.59 14.55
C TYR A 130 -31.05 -5.62 15.65
N SER A 131 -31.33 -6.88 15.37
CA SER A 131 -31.37 -7.96 16.36
C SER A 131 -30.02 -8.67 16.51
N LYS A 132 -29.89 -9.47 17.58
CA LYS A 132 -28.70 -10.30 17.79
C LYS A 132 -28.60 -11.37 16.69
N GLU A 133 -29.73 -11.95 16.31
CA GLU A 133 -29.84 -12.96 15.25
C GLU A 133 -29.42 -12.40 13.89
N GLU A 134 -29.86 -11.18 13.55
CA GLU A 134 -29.43 -10.48 12.33
C GLU A 134 -27.91 -10.27 12.33
N PHE A 135 -27.33 -9.85 13.46
CA PHE A 135 -25.88 -9.71 13.58
C PHE A 135 -25.12 -11.02 13.37
N PHE A 136 -25.59 -12.14 13.91
CA PHE A 136 -24.94 -13.43 13.69
C PHE A 136 -25.03 -13.88 12.23
N SER A 137 -26.18 -13.70 11.58
CA SER A 137 -26.37 -14.00 10.16
C SER A 137 -25.46 -13.14 9.25
N ASP A 138 -25.40 -11.84 9.49
CA ASP A 138 -24.55 -10.91 8.74
C ASP A 138 -23.07 -11.22 8.98
N SER A 139 -22.70 -11.55 10.21
CA SER A 139 -21.33 -11.94 10.57
C SER A 139 -20.86 -13.21 9.86
N GLU A 140 -21.74 -14.21 9.72
CA GLU A 140 -21.45 -15.43 8.95
C GLU A 140 -21.27 -15.13 7.46
N THR A 141 -22.13 -14.27 6.90
CA THR A 141 -22.03 -13.83 5.50
C THR A 141 -20.71 -13.09 5.24
N ILE A 142 -20.35 -12.13 6.11
CA ILE A 142 -19.07 -11.39 6.03
C ILE A 142 -17.89 -12.35 6.12
N LYS A 143 -17.93 -13.28 7.07
CA LYS A 143 -16.91 -14.31 7.25
C LYS A 143 -16.67 -15.10 5.98
N ASN A 144 -17.71 -15.69 5.42
CA ASN A 144 -17.61 -16.58 4.27
C ASN A 144 -17.13 -15.80 3.03
N ALA A 145 -17.66 -14.59 2.82
CA ALA A 145 -17.24 -13.72 1.74
C ALA A 145 -15.75 -13.34 1.85
N MET A 146 -15.25 -13.03 3.06
CA MET A 146 -13.85 -12.68 3.28
C MET A 146 -12.90 -13.86 3.09
N ILE A 147 -13.28 -15.06 3.55
CA ILE A 147 -12.51 -16.29 3.31
C ILE A 147 -12.40 -16.56 1.81
N ARG A 148 -13.52 -16.47 1.08
CA ARG A 148 -13.58 -16.66 -0.36
C ARG A 148 -12.74 -15.64 -1.10
N PHE A 149 -12.95 -14.35 -0.84
CA PHE A 149 -12.17 -13.24 -1.42
C PHE A 149 -10.67 -13.45 -1.24
N GLY A 150 -10.29 -13.96 -0.07
CA GLY A 150 -8.92 -14.31 0.24
C GLY A 150 -8.33 -15.43 -0.59
N SER A 151 -9.11 -16.51 -0.76
CA SER A 151 -8.72 -17.64 -1.60
C SER A 151 -8.56 -17.24 -3.07
N GLU A 152 -9.42 -16.33 -3.56
CA GLU A 152 -9.40 -15.89 -4.96
C GLU A 152 -8.19 -15.00 -5.28
N ASN A 153 -7.71 -14.25 -4.28
CA ASN A 153 -6.54 -13.38 -4.37
C ASN A 153 -5.23 -14.03 -3.90
N GLN A 154 -5.20 -15.35 -3.76
CA GLN A 154 -3.95 -16.07 -3.53
C GLN A 154 -2.95 -15.83 -4.66
N THR A 155 -1.71 -15.62 -4.26
CA THR A 155 -0.58 -15.49 -5.18
C THR A 155 0.26 -16.77 -5.13
N TYR A 156 1.13 -16.98 -6.12
CA TYR A 156 2.05 -18.12 -6.14
C TYR A 156 2.83 -18.29 -4.83
N TYR A 157 3.09 -17.17 -4.14
CA TYR A 157 4.01 -17.11 -3.02
C TYR A 157 3.31 -17.20 -1.66
N PHE A 158 2.05 -16.77 -1.55
CA PHE A 158 1.34 -16.79 -0.27
C PHE A 158 -0.17 -16.53 -0.39
N SER A 159 -0.89 -17.00 0.63
CA SER A 159 -2.30 -16.68 0.87
C SER A 159 -2.43 -15.49 1.80
N LEU A 160 -3.33 -14.56 1.46
CA LEU A 160 -3.69 -13.43 2.33
C LEU A 160 -4.43 -13.86 3.58
N PHE A 161 -5.25 -14.88 3.43
CA PHE A 161 -6.15 -15.41 4.45
C PHE A 161 -5.85 -16.89 4.60
N LEU A 162 -5.73 -17.34 5.84
CA LEU A 162 -5.45 -18.75 6.11
C LEU A 162 -6.64 -19.34 6.84
N ASP A 163 -6.93 -20.58 6.46
CA ASP A 163 -7.92 -21.43 7.11
C ASP A 163 -7.17 -22.48 7.97
N LYS A 164 -7.39 -22.47 9.28
CA LYS A 164 -6.83 -23.28 10.36
C LYS A 164 -7.09 -24.75 10.12
N GLY A 165 -8.07 -25.08 9.30
CA GLY A 165 -8.35 -26.45 8.91
C GLY A 165 -7.15 -27.15 8.26
N LYS A 166 -6.10 -26.42 7.83
CA LYS A 166 -4.98 -27.02 7.10
C LYS A 166 -3.57 -26.81 7.65
N GLU A 167 -3.24 -25.78 8.43
CA GLU A 167 -1.82 -25.55 8.78
C GLU A 167 -1.58 -24.98 10.21
N ASN A 168 -0.84 -25.73 11.03
CA ASN A 168 -0.43 -25.37 12.40
C ASN A 168 0.74 -24.35 12.48
N HIS A 169 1.05 -23.61 11.40
CA HIS A 169 2.34 -22.91 11.25
C HIS A 169 2.29 -21.37 11.13
N LEU A 170 1.19 -20.72 11.54
CA LEU A 170 0.84 -19.40 10.99
C LEU A 170 0.99 -18.20 11.93
N SER A 171 2.10 -18.12 12.66
CA SER A 171 2.46 -16.92 13.43
C SER A 171 3.81 -16.31 13.03
N THR A 172 4.60 -16.97 12.17
CA THR A 172 5.90 -16.46 11.74
C THR A 172 5.78 -15.59 10.49
N PRO A 173 6.45 -14.42 10.46
CA PRO A 173 6.62 -13.65 9.23
C PRO A 173 7.18 -14.53 8.12
N PHE A 174 6.57 -14.46 6.93
CA PHE A 174 7.08 -15.12 5.75
C PHE A 174 8.11 -14.21 5.06
N GLN A 175 9.27 -14.77 4.73
CA GLN A 175 10.29 -14.11 3.94
C GLN A 175 10.28 -14.67 2.51
N LEU A 176 10.10 -13.79 1.53
CA LEU A 176 10.23 -14.09 0.11
C LEU A 176 11.52 -13.49 -0.43
N ASP A 177 12.46 -14.35 -0.83
CA ASP A 177 13.70 -13.95 -1.50
C ASP A 177 13.58 -14.10 -3.02
N LEU A 178 13.86 -13.01 -3.74
CA LEU A 178 13.79 -12.93 -5.20
C LEU A 178 15.14 -12.46 -5.75
N SER A 179 15.53 -12.98 -6.91
CA SER A 179 16.64 -12.45 -7.71
C SER A 179 16.06 -11.87 -8.99
N LEU A 180 16.14 -10.55 -9.16
CA LEU A 180 15.51 -9.82 -10.26
C LEU A 180 16.54 -9.09 -11.11
N PRO A 181 16.33 -9.00 -12.44
CA PRO A 181 17.15 -8.18 -13.31
C PRO A 181 17.07 -6.70 -12.89
N TRP A 182 18.23 -6.09 -12.69
CA TRP A 182 18.38 -4.70 -12.31
C TRP A 182 19.59 -4.04 -12.98
N LEU A 183 19.33 -3.08 -13.87
CA LEU A 183 20.33 -2.23 -14.54
C LEU A 183 21.50 -3.02 -15.17
N GLY A 184 21.18 -4.15 -15.83
CA GLY A 184 22.15 -4.99 -16.53
C GLY A 184 22.85 -6.05 -15.66
N GLY A 185 22.47 -6.20 -14.38
CA GLY A 185 22.86 -7.33 -13.54
C GLY A 185 21.68 -7.88 -12.76
N ASP A 186 21.93 -8.73 -11.77
CA ASP A 186 20.90 -9.27 -10.88
C ASP A 186 20.98 -8.60 -9.50
N GLN A 187 19.82 -8.37 -8.90
CA GLN A 187 19.65 -7.81 -7.57
C GLN A 187 18.77 -8.74 -6.73
N LYS A 188 19.26 -9.05 -5.51
CA LYS A 188 18.47 -9.81 -4.53
C LYS A 188 17.52 -8.87 -3.79
N GLU A 189 16.28 -9.28 -3.67
CA GLU A 189 15.22 -8.58 -2.94
C GLU A 189 14.56 -9.53 -1.95
N SER A 190 14.32 -9.05 -0.73
CA SER A 190 13.64 -9.80 0.33
C SER A 190 12.38 -9.04 0.77
N ILE A 191 11.24 -9.72 0.73
CA ILE A 191 9.95 -9.21 1.21
C ILE A 191 9.57 -9.97 2.47
N PHE A 192 9.25 -9.25 3.54
CA PHE A 192 8.74 -9.81 4.78
C PHE A 192 7.24 -9.51 4.89
N ALA A 193 6.42 -10.55 4.82
CA ALA A 193 4.96 -10.46 4.92
C ALA A 193 4.47 -11.14 6.19
N ASN A 194 3.50 -10.53 6.86
CA ASN A 194 2.78 -11.17 7.96
C ASN A 194 1.43 -11.65 7.45
N PHE A 195 1.02 -12.84 7.88
CA PHE A 195 -0.32 -13.33 7.64
C PHE A 195 -1.32 -12.63 8.55
N SER A 196 -2.56 -12.48 8.07
CA SER A 196 -3.68 -11.97 8.88
C SER A 196 -4.48 -13.16 9.41
N PRO A 197 -4.45 -13.46 10.71
CA PRO A 197 -5.20 -14.57 11.29
C PRO A 197 -6.67 -14.14 11.49
N MET A 198 -7.44 -14.05 10.40
CA MET A 198 -8.85 -13.64 10.44
C MET A 198 -9.75 -14.65 11.18
N GLU A 199 -9.23 -15.83 11.48
CA GLU A 199 -10.00 -16.96 12.02
C GLU A 199 -10.39 -16.86 13.47
N PHE A 200 -9.64 -16.10 14.26
CA PHE A 200 -10.03 -15.81 15.64
C PHE A 200 -11.27 -14.90 15.69
N ILE A 201 -11.57 -14.17 14.61
CA ILE A 201 -12.83 -13.43 14.44
C ILE A 201 -13.99 -14.43 14.28
N PHE A 202 -13.69 -15.61 13.73
CA PHE A 202 -14.64 -16.60 13.27
C PHE A 202 -14.88 -17.77 14.23
N SER A 203 -14.14 -17.83 15.35
CA SER A 203 -14.20 -18.89 16.37
C SER A 203 -14.99 -18.50 17.62
N LEU A 204 -15.67 -17.36 17.63
CA LEU A 204 -16.66 -17.03 18.67
C LEU A 204 -17.90 -17.90 18.43
N GLU A 205 -17.84 -19.17 18.82
CA GLU A 205 -19.04 -20.01 18.87
C GLU A 205 -19.98 -19.45 19.94
N PRO A 206 -21.25 -19.14 19.60
CA PRO A 206 -22.23 -18.78 20.61
C PRO A 206 -22.47 -20.01 21.51
N ALA A 207 -22.00 -19.97 22.75
CA ALA A 207 -22.34 -20.99 23.73
C ALA A 207 -23.87 -21.06 23.91
N GLU A 208 -24.44 -22.26 23.91
CA GLU A 208 -25.89 -22.49 24.02
C GLU A 208 -26.51 -21.67 25.16
N PHE A 209 -27.48 -20.82 24.79
CA PHE A 209 -28.03 -19.77 25.64
C PHE A 209 -28.86 -20.34 26.82
N SER A 210 -28.36 -20.16 28.04
CA SER A 210 -29.16 -20.23 29.27
C SER A 210 -29.38 -18.83 29.86
N LYS A 211 -30.54 -18.65 30.52
CA LYS A 211 -31.30 -17.41 30.78
C LYS A 211 -30.65 -16.27 31.61
N SER A 212 -29.32 -16.11 31.63
CA SER A 212 -28.68 -14.84 32.03
C SER A 212 -28.08 -14.13 30.80
N MET A 213 -28.96 -13.66 29.92
CA MET A 213 -28.65 -13.33 28.51
C MET A 213 -27.88 -12.03 28.25
N ASP A 214 -27.86 -11.04 29.16
CA ASP A 214 -27.30 -9.73 28.82
C ASP A 214 -25.81 -9.58 29.13
N HIS A 215 -25.33 -10.14 30.26
CA HIS A 215 -23.92 -10.03 30.63
C HIS A 215 -23.01 -10.86 29.72
N ARG A 216 -23.45 -12.05 29.26
CA ARG A 216 -22.61 -12.88 28.37
C ARG A 216 -22.49 -12.27 26.98
N PHE A 217 -23.61 -11.79 26.44
CA PHE A 217 -23.62 -11.10 25.15
C PHE A 217 -22.70 -9.86 25.15
N GLN A 218 -22.68 -9.09 26.24
CA GLN A 218 -21.75 -7.98 26.39
C GLN A 218 -20.29 -8.45 26.35
N MET A 219 -19.94 -9.54 27.05
CA MET A 219 -18.59 -10.11 27.03
C MET A 219 -18.18 -10.61 25.64
N ASP A 220 -19.09 -11.24 24.90
CA ASP A 220 -18.84 -11.71 23.54
C ASP A 220 -18.64 -10.54 22.57
N LEU A 221 -19.45 -9.48 22.71
CA LEU A 221 -19.29 -8.24 21.95
C LEU A 221 -17.96 -7.54 22.26
N TYR A 222 -17.55 -7.49 23.53
CA TYR A 222 -16.23 -6.97 23.91
C TYR A 222 -15.10 -7.82 23.32
N GLY A 223 -15.23 -9.14 23.35
CA GLY A 223 -14.27 -10.06 22.73
C GLY A 223 -14.16 -9.85 21.23
N PHE A 224 -15.30 -9.69 20.55
CA PHE A 224 -15.36 -9.37 19.13
C PHE A 224 -14.69 -8.03 18.80
N LEU A 225 -14.97 -6.97 19.57
CA LEU A 225 -14.39 -5.64 19.37
C LEU A 225 -12.88 -5.62 19.63
N ASP A 226 -12.40 -6.18 20.74
CA ASP A 226 -10.95 -6.28 21.03
C ASP A 226 -10.24 -7.07 19.94
N HIS A 227 -10.85 -8.16 19.48
CA HIS A 227 -10.24 -9.01 18.48
C HIS A 227 -10.19 -8.34 17.09
N THR A 228 -11.31 -7.78 16.60
CA THR A 228 -11.34 -7.05 15.33
C THR A 228 -10.40 -5.83 15.37
N GLN A 229 -10.26 -5.15 16.50
CA GLN A 229 -9.32 -4.05 16.67
C GLN A 229 -7.86 -4.52 16.56
N ARG A 230 -7.50 -5.65 17.17
CA ARG A 230 -6.16 -6.24 17.02
C ARG A 230 -5.88 -6.67 15.58
N SER A 231 -6.86 -7.28 14.92
CA SER A 231 -6.76 -7.69 13.51
C SER A 231 -6.57 -6.48 12.59
N GLN A 232 -7.32 -5.40 12.83
CA GLN A 232 -7.14 -4.14 12.12
C GLN A 232 -5.73 -3.56 12.31
N PHE A 233 -5.24 -3.49 13.55
CA PHE A 233 -3.87 -3.03 13.83
C PHE A 233 -2.79 -3.88 13.12
N GLN A 234 -2.97 -5.21 13.09
CA GLN A 234 -2.06 -6.10 12.37
C GLN A 234 -2.09 -5.87 10.85
N LEU A 235 -3.28 -5.70 10.29
CA LEU A 235 -3.49 -5.39 8.88
C LEU A 235 -2.91 -4.02 8.51
N GLU A 236 -3.08 -3.00 9.35
CA GLU A 236 -2.48 -1.67 9.15
C GLU A 236 -0.94 -1.75 9.13
N GLY A 237 -0.35 -2.53 10.04
CA GLY A 237 1.09 -2.80 10.01
C GLY A 237 1.55 -3.59 8.77
N ALA A 238 0.73 -4.53 8.28
CA ALA A 238 1.00 -5.26 7.05
C ALA A 238 0.88 -4.35 5.81
N ARG A 239 -0.17 -3.53 5.74
CA ARG A 239 -0.38 -2.52 4.70
C ARG A 239 0.78 -1.53 4.64
N ALA A 240 1.25 -1.03 5.78
CA ALA A 240 2.41 -0.12 5.83
C ALA A 240 3.69 -0.76 5.23
N ARG A 241 3.94 -2.05 5.51
CA ARG A 241 5.02 -2.81 4.87
C ARG A 241 4.82 -2.93 3.37
N TRP A 242 3.60 -3.29 2.93
CA TRP A 242 3.30 -3.36 1.49
C TRP A 242 3.50 -2.01 0.83
N HIS A 243 3.01 -0.91 1.42
CA HIS A 243 3.20 0.45 0.92
C HIS A 243 4.68 0.80 0.73
N GLN A 244 5.53 0.49 1.70
CA GLN A 244 6.97 0.68 1.57
C GLN A 244 7.54 -0.03 0.33
N TYR A 245 7.12 -1.28 0.10
CA TYR A 245 7.56 -2.07 -1.05
C TYR A 245 6.99 -1.53 -2.37
N VAL A 246 5.72 -1.15 -2.39
CA VAL A 246 5.05 -0.55 -3.54
C VAL A 246 5.78 0.70 -4.00
N VAL A 247 6.03 1.63 -3.08
CA VAL A 247 6.74 2.88 -3.39
C VAL A 247 8.12 2.56 -3.96
N ARG A 248 8.92 1.73 -3.26
CA ARG A 248 10.27 1.38 -3.73
C ARG A 248 10.27 0.70 -5.09
N TYR A 249 9.45 -0.33 -5.29
CA TYR A 249 9.45 -1.11 -6.53
C TYR A 249 8.79 -0.37 -7.69
N SER A 250 7.92 0.63 -7.44
CA SER A 250 7.46 1.54 -8.49
C SER A 250 8.64 2.30 -9.12
N TYR A 251 9.52 2.87 -8.29
CA TYR A 251 10.73 3.56 -8.75
C TYR A 251 11.73 2.63 -9.40
N MET A 252 11.98 1.45 -8.82
CA MET A 252 12.90 0.48 -9.40
C MET A 252 12.37 -0.04 -10.75
N SER A 253 11.07 -0.23 -10.89
CA SER A 253 10.42 -0.60 -12.16
C SER A 253 10.58 0.49 -13.22
N ASP A 254 10.33 1.76 -12.87
CA ASP A 254 10.48 2.86 -13.82
C ASP A 254 11.94 3.07 -14.25
N LEU A 255 12.88 3.01 -13.30
CA LEU A 255 14.32 3.08 -13.61
C LEU A 255 14.79 1.94 -14.50
N GLN A 256 14.30 0.72 -14.25
CA GLN A 256 14.60 -0.44 -15.10
C GLN A 256 14.08 -0.24 -16.51
N TYR A 257 12.83 0.23 -16.66
CA TYR A 257 12.25 0.55 -17.95
C TYR A 257 13.05 1.61 -18.71
N LYS A 258 13.39 2.74 -18.05
CA LYS A 258 14.22 3.80 -18.65
C LYS A 258 15.61 3.29 -19.06
N PHE A 259 16.20 2.39 -18.29
CA PHE A 259 17.48 1.75 -18.62
C PHE A 259 17.36 0.88 -19.88
N GLU A 260 16.34 0.03 -19.96
CA GLU A 260 16.07 -0.84 -21.11
C GLU A 260 15.84 -0.02 -22.37
N THR A 261 14.95 0.98 -22.32
CA THR A 261 14.65 1.85 -23.48
C THR A 261 15.88 2.61 -23.96
N LYS A 262 16.67 3.19 -23.06
CA LYS A 262 17.89 3.92 -23.45
C LYS A 262 18.99 3.00 -23.97
N ARG A 263 19.05 1.76 -23.49
CA ARG A 263 20.01 0.76 -24.00
C ARG A 263 19.68 0.39 -25.44
N GLU A 264 18.41 0.11 -25.73
CA GLU A 264 17.92 -0.19 -27.09
C GLU A 264 18.19 0.96 -28.08
N LEU A 265 18.00 2.21 -27.64
CA LEU A 265 18.27 3.41 -28.46
C LEU A 265 19.77 3.65 -28.71
N LYS A 266 20.66 3.27 -27.79
CA LYS A 266 22.11 3.39 -27.97
C LYS A 266 22.66 2.44 -29.04
N ASP A 267 22.00 1.30 -29.24
CA ASP A 267 22.34 0.38 -30.33
C ASP A 267 21.98 0.98 -31.72
N THR A 268 21.22 2.09 -31.76
CA THR A 268 20.80 2.78 -33.00
C THR A 268 21.39 4.19 -33.18
N GLN A 269 21.80 4.90 -32.12
CA GLN A 269 22.35 6.27 -32.21
C GLN A 269 23.53 6.49 -31.23
N SER A 270 24.65 7.01 -31.76
CA SER A 270 25.96 7.01 -31.09
C SER A 270 26.25 8.19 -30.15
N SER A 271 25.26 9.00 -29.75
CA SER A 271 25.58 10.22 -28.99
C SER A 271 24.46 10.77 -28.11
N VAL A 272 24.20 10.18 -26.94
CA VAL A 272 23.56 10.93 -25.83
C VAL A 272 24.03 10.34 -24.51
N SER A 273 24.41 11.21 -23.56
CA SER A 273 24.85 11.00 -22.16
C SER A 273 25.26 9.59 -21.66
N PRO A 274 26.29 9.47 -20.78
CA PRO A 274 26.56 8.22 -20.09
C PRO A 274 25.34 7.77 -19.29
N LEU A 275 24.71 6.67 -19.72
CA LEU A 275 23.47 6.09 -19.18
C LEU A 275 23.48 5.98 -17.64
N PRO A 276 24.60 5.60 -16.99
CA PRO A 276 24.67 5.57 -15.53
C PRO A 276 24.45 6.94 -14.86
N ILE A 277 24.92 8.03 -15.47
CA ILE A 277 24.76 9.39 -14.94
C ILE A 277 23.29 9.83 -15.06
N PHE A 278 22.67 9.59 -16.20
CA PHE A 278 21.26 9.89 -16.43
C PHE A 278 20.35 9.20 -15.39
N LEU A 279 20.55 7.89 -15.21
CA LEU A 279 19.75 7.10 -14.26
C LEU A 279 19.89 7.59 -12.83
N ARG A 280 21.09 8.03 -12.41
CA ARG A 280 21.27 8.65 -11.09
C ARG A 280 20.46 9.91 -10.92
N TYR A 281 20.57 10.88 -11.83
CA TYR A 281 19.85 12.15 -11.66
C TYR A 281 18.34 11.94 -11.67
N TYR A 282 17.87 11.15 -12.62
CA TYR A 282 16.45 10.84 -12.73
C TYR A 282 15.95 10.11 -11.47
N GLY A 283 16.63 9.04 -11.05
CA GLY A 283 16.23 8.25 -9.88
C GLY A 283 16.37 9.01 -8.56
N PHE A 284 17.42 9.83 -8.40
CA PHE A 284 17.65 10.58 -7.18
C PHE A 284 16.66 11.73 -7.02
N GLU A 285 16.44 12.53 -8.06
CA GLU A 285 15.50 13.65 -7.97
C GLU A 285 14.07 13.14 -7.75
N SER A 286 13.69 12.05 -8.40
CA SER A 286 12.42 11.36 -8.21
C SER A 286 12.20 10.89 -6.78
N ALA A 287 13.17 10.13 -6.24
CA ALA A 287 13.12 9.64 -4.87
C ALA A 287 13.15 10.79 -3.85
N MET A 288 13.97 11.82 -4.08
CA MET A 288 14.08 12.96 -3.16
C MET A 288 12.81 13.81 -3.14
N ASN A 289 12.12 14.03 -4.27
CA ASN A 289 10.83 14.71 -4.28
C ASN A 289 9.80 13.96 -3.41
N THR A 290 9.77 12.63 -3.49
CA THR A 290 8.90 11.84 -2.60
C THR A 290 9.35 11.92 -1.16
N ILE A 291 10.65 11.80 -0.84
CA ILE A 291 11.13 11.94 0.54
C ILE A 291 10.74 13.32 1.11
N GLN A 292 10.84 14.38 0.31
CA GLN A 292 10.44 15.74 0.70
C GLN A 292 8.95 15.81 1.04
N GLU A 293 8.09 15.29 0.15
CA GLU A 293 6.65 15.22 0.38
C GLU A 293 6.36 14.46 1.69
N ARG A 294 6.93 13.26 1.86
CA ARG A 294 6.72 12.42 3.05
C ARG A 294 7.20 13.13 4.33
N ALA A 295 8.33 13.83 4.26
CA ALA A 295 8.85 14.64 5.37
C ALA A 295 7.93 15.82 5.72
N TYR A 296 7.37 16.50 4.74
CA TYR A 296 6.38 17.57 4.96
C TYR A 296 5.15 17.05 5.72
N HIS A 297 4.59 15.93 5.29
CA HIS A 297 3.43 15.34 5.94
C HIS A 297 3.74 14.89 7.37
N MET A 298 4.92 14.33 7.63
CA MET A 298 5.37 13.99 8.99
C MET A 298 5.50 15.21 9.93
N GLN A 299 5.75 16.41 9.41
CA GLN A 299 5.81 17.64 10.21
C GLN A 299 4.44 18.17 10.60
N SER A 300 3.41 17.95 9.78
CA SER A 300 2.10 18.57 9.98
C SER A 300 1.41 18.18 11.29
N GLY A 301 1.89 17.15 11.99
CA GLY A 301 1.37 16.72 13.30
C GLY A 301 0.00 16.04 13.25
N VAL A 302 -0.60 15.91 12.07
CA VAL A 302 -1.97 15.38 11.86
C VAL A 302 -2.01 13.84 11.83
N TYR A 303 -0.85 13.17 11.79
CA TYR A 303 -0.76 11.74 11.53
C TYR A 303 -0.68 10.88 12.80
N HIS A 304 -1.41 9.75 12.80
CA HIS A 304 -1.31 8.74 13.84
C HIS A 304 0.08 8.10 13.87
N PHE A 305 0.43 7.44 14.98
CA PHE A 305 1.73 6.79 15.16
C PHE A 305 2.09 5.84 14.01
N LEU A 306 1.13 5.05 13.53
CA LEU A 306 1.32 4.10 12.44
C LEU A 306 1.60 4.77 11.10
N ASP A 307 0.91 5.88 10.80
CA ASP A 307 1.15 6.66 9.58
C ASP A 307 2.57 7.22 9.57
N ARG A 308 3.03 7.77 10.70
CA ARG A 308 4.39 8.26 10.84
C ARG A 308 5.41 7.14 10.63
N GLN A 309 5.19 5.98 11.24
CA GLN A 309 6.06 4.81 11.04
C GLN A 309 6.08 4.35 9.58
N SER A 310 4.93 4.35 8.90
CA SER A 310 4.82 4.06 7.47
C SER A 310 5.63 5.04 6.62
N GLN A 311 5.53 6.35 6.87
CA GLN A 311 6.32 7.36 6.15
C GLN A 311 7.83 7.18 6.40
N GLN A 312 8.25 6.87 7.62
CA GLN A 312 9.65 6.57 7.95
C GLN A 312 10.20 5.37 7.19
N MET A 313 9.39 4.31 7.08
CA MET A 313 9.72 3.12 6.33
C MET A 313 9.90 3.43 4.84
N VAL A 314 9.00 4.22 4.25
CA VAL A 314 9.11 4.69 2.86
C VAL A 314 10.41 5.47 2.65
N VAL A 315 10.69 6.47 3.48
CA VAL A 315 11.92 7.29 3.36
C VAL A 315 13.17 6.42 3.42
N SER A 316 13.26 5.53 4.41
CA SER A 316 14.40 4.63 4.58
C SER A 316 14.58 3.71 3.37
N SER A 317 13.47 3.16 2.85
CA SER A 317 13.44 2.31 1.66
C SER A 317 13.97 3.01 0.42
N LEU A 318 13.58 4.28 0.21
CA LEU A 318 14.02 5.09 -0.90
C LEU A 318 15.50 5.45 -0.79
N VAL A 319 15.99 5.79 0.40
CA VAL A 319 17.43 6.05 0.62
C VAL A 319 18.27 4.80 0.34
N ILE A 320 17.82 3.61 0.75
CA ILE A 320 18.48 2.34 0.45
C ILE A 320 18.51 2.09 -1.06
N MET A 321 17.38 2.28 -1.75
CA MET A 321 17.32 2.17 -3.22
C MET A 321 18.30 3.15 -3.89
N MET A 322 18.35 4.41 -3.46
CA MET A 322 19.29 5.41 -3.99
C MET A 322 20.74 5.00 -3.76
N LYS A 323 21.07 4.46 -2.58
CA LYS A 323 22.41 3.93 -2.28
C LYS A 323 22.78 2.80 -3.25
N ASN A 324 21.87 1.85 -3.47
CA ASN A 324 22.09 0.76 -4.41
C ASN A 324 22.27 1.31 -5.85
N LEU A 325 21.46 2.30 -6.24
CA LEU A 325 21.52 2.91 -7.57
C LEU A 325 22.85 3.62 -7.78
N ASN A 326 23.34 4.33 -6.75
CA ASN A 326 24.66 4.95 -6.75
C ASN A 326 25.75 3.93 -7.05
N LEU A 327 25.73 2.79 -6.34
CA LEU A 327 26.72 1.72 -6.51
C LEU A 327 26.67 1.13 -7.92
N ARG A 328 25.48 0.77 -8.43
CA ARG A 328 25.33 0.18 -9.77
C ARG A 328 25.72 1.09 -10.91
N THR A 329 25.63 2.39 -10.70
CA THR A 329 25.95 3.38 -11.73
C THR A 329 27.40 3.87 -11.64
N ASN A 330 28.24 3.28 -10.78
CA ASN A 330 29.61 3.73 -10.49
C ASN A 330 29.67 5.16 -9.93
N GLY A 331 28.68 5.54 -9.13
CA GLY A 331 28.64 6.82 -8.44
C GLY A 331 29.59 6.86 -7.24
N ASN A 332 30.09 8.05 -6.92
CA ASN A 332 30.99 8.26 -5.80
C ASN A 332 30.19 8.18 -4.47
N GLN A 333 30.72 7.49 -3.45
CA GLN A 333 30.09 7.41 -2.12
C GLN A 333 29.82 8.79 -1.50
N LYS A 334 30.61 9.82 -1.86
CA LYS A 334 30.39 11.20 -1.42
C LYS A 334 29.02 11.77 -1.82
N TRP A 335 28.36 11.24 -2.85
CA TRP A 335 27.05 11.72 -3.31
C TRP A 335 25.97 11.61 -2.23
N MET A 336 25.90 10.48 -1.52
CA MET A 336 24.89 10.29 -0.47
C MET A 336 25.06 11.30 0.67
N ARG A 337 26.31 11.65 1.01
CA ARG A 337 26.64 12.68 2.01
C ARG A 337 26.39 14.09 1.49
N SER A 338 26.74 14.38 0.23
CA SER A 338 26.47 15.66 -0.42
C SER A 338 24.97 15.97 -0.50
N LEU A 339 24.14 14.94 -0.68
CA LEU A 339 22.68 15.06 -0.66
C LEU A 339 22.08 14.98 0.75
N ARG A 340 22.91 14.88 1.80
CA ARG A 340 22.50 14.71 3.21
C ARG A 340 21.54 13.53 3.45
N LEU A 341 21.70 12.47 2.66
CA LEU A 341 20.98 11.21 2.80
C LEU A 341 21.73 10.20 3.67
N GLU A 342 22.99 10.50 3.97
CA GLU A 342 23.87 9.74 4.85
C GLU A 342 24.58 10.72 5.79
N ASN A 343 24.60 10.41 7.08
CA ASN A 343 25.33 11.13 8.09
C ASN A 343 26.85 10.90 7.96
N GLN A 344 27.65 11.68 8.71
CA GLN A 344 29.12 11.56 8.66
C GLN A 344 29.61 10.18 9.13
N ASP A 345 28.87 9.53 10.01
CA ASP A 345 29.13 8.18 10.56
C ASP A 345 28.68 7.04 9.63
N GLY A 346 28.04 7.35 8.50
CA GLY A 346 27.55 6.36 7.54
C GLY A 346 26.12 5.87 7.78
N SER A 347 25.43 6.36 8.82
CA SER A 347 24.02 6.07 9.04
C SER A 347 23.15 6.77 8.00
N ILE A 348 22.11 6.09 7.50
CA ILE A 348 21.18 6.69 6.53
C ILE A 348 20.23 7.67 7.23
N LEU A 349 19.75 8.65 6.47
CA LEU A 349 18.70 9.57 6.92
C LEU A 349 17.49 8.77 7.43
N SER A 350 17.17 8.95 8.70
CA SER A 350 15.97 8.39 9.34
C SER A 350 15.17 9.52 9.98
N VAL A 351 13.86 9.52 9.75
CA VAL A 351 12.98 10.63 10.16
C VAL A 351 12.16 10.22 11.39
N SER A 352 12.82 9.98 12.53
CA SER A 352 12.13 9.39 13.69
C SER A 352 11.25 10.38 14.48
N THR A 353 11.50 11.69 14.38
CA THR A 353 10.79 12.74 15.13
C THR A 353 10.33 13.90 14.25
N MET A 354 9.44 14.75 14.77
CA MET A 354 8.98 15.97 14.08
C MET A 354 10.12 16.94 13.79
N ASP A 355 11.03 17.14 14.73
CA ASP A 355 12.22 18.00 14.55
C ASP A 355 13.14 17.44 13.46
N LEU A 356 13.35 16.13 13.44
CA LEU A 356 14.11 15.46 12.38
C LEU A 356 13.39 15.57 11.04
N ALA A 357 12.06 15.53 11.00
CA ALA A 357 11.29 15.74 9.78
C ALA A 357 11.46 17.15 9.22
N PHE A 358 11.49 18.17 10.10
CA PHE A 358 11.78 19.54 9.73
C PHE A 358 13.19 19.71 9.13
N GLN A 359 14.20 19.19 9.83
CA GLN A 359 15.58 19.24 9.36
C GLN A 359 15.79 18.44 8.05
N THR A 360 15.11 17.31 7.93
CA THR A 360 15.12 16.47 6.73
C THR A 360 14.55 17.23 5.55
N TYR A 361 13.35 17.81 5.67
CA TYR A 361 12.71 18.54 4.58
C TYR A 361 13.63 19.64 4.02
N LYS A 362 14.20 20.48 4.90
CA LYS A 362 15.12 21.54 4.50
C LYS A 362 16.38 20.99 3.82
N SER A 363 16.96 19.92 4.37
CA SER A 363 18.15 19.29 3.79
C SER A 363 17.89 18.65 2.43
N ILE A 364 16.71 18.05 2.25
CA ILE A 364 16.28 17.44 0.99
C ILE A 364 16.00 18.51 -0.06
N GLU A 365 15.42 19.65 0.31
CA GLU A 365 15.22 20.79 -0.59
C GLU A 365 16.56 21.30 -1.16
N GLU A 366 17.57 21.48 -0.31
CA GLU A 366 18.93 21.84 -0.72
C GLU A 366 19.54 20.78 -1.66
N GLY A 367 19.33 19.49 -1.36
CA GLY A 367 19.80 18.37 -2.19
C GLY A 367 19.11 18.28 -3.55
N ILE A 368 17.79 18.50 -3.62
CA ILE A 368 17.03 18.58 -4.88
C ILE A 368 17.56 19.74 -5.73
N HIS A 369 17.78 20.90 -5.11
CA HIS A 369 18.34 22.05 -5.82
C HIS A 369 19.74 21.75 -6.38
N PHE A 370 20.61 21.11 -5.59
CA PHE A 370 21.92 20.63 -6.06
C PHE A 370 21.78 19.66 -7.24
N LEU A 371 20.90 18.66 -7.18
CA LEU A 371 20.65 17.72 -8.27
C LEU A 371 20.18 18.42 -9.55
N ARG A 372 19.28 19.39 -9.43
CA ARG A 372 18.79 20.19 -10.56
C ARG A 372 19.91 21.03 -11.18
N GLN A 373 20.79 21.61 -10.38
CA GLN A 373 21.95 22.35 -10.88
C GLN A 373 22.94 21.44 -11.59
N GLU A 374 23.27 20.28 -11.00
CA GLU A 374 24.13 19.30 -11.64
C GLU A 374 23.52 18.82 -12.95
N ARG A 375 22.26 18.37 -12.94
CA ARG A 375 21.51 17.96 -14.14
C ARG A 375 21.56 19.02 -15.24
N LYS A 376 21.34 20.30 -14.91
CA LYS A 376 21.47 21.40 -15.87
C LYS A 376 22.84 21.39 -16.53
N LYS A 377 23.95 21.30 -15.78
CA LYS A 377 25.32 21.23 -16.34
C LYS A 377 25.52 20.04 -17.28
N TYR A 378 24.83 18.92 -17.05
CA TYR A 378 24.90 17.75 -17.92
C TYR A 378 24.09 17.95 -19.21
N LEU A 379 22.88 18.52 -19.11
CA LEU A 379 22.00 18.76 -20.25
C LEU A 379 22.43 19.97 -21.10
N THR A 380 23.04 21.02 -20.51
CA THR A 380 23.59 22.14 -21.30
C THR A 380 24.94 21.85 -21.94
N ARG A 381 25.59 20.72 -21.63
CA ARG A 381 26.73 20.22 -22.43
C ARG A 381 26.29 19.52 -23.72
N GLU A 382 24.98 19.42 -23.97
CA GLU A 382 24.37 18.80 -25.15
C GLU A 382 23.75 19.84 -26.13
N LEU A 383 24.05 21.14 -25.95
CA LEU A 383 23.84 22.22 -26.92
C LEU A 383 25.19 22.88 -27.22
#